data_AF-A0A3M8G9D4-F1
#
_entry.id   AF-A0A3M8G9D4-F1
#
_cell.length_a   1.000
_cell.length_b   1.000
_cell.length_c   1.000
_cell.angle_alpha   90.00
_cell.angle_beta   90.00
_cell.angle_gamma   90.00
#
_symmetry.space_group_name_H-M   'P 1'
#
loop_
_entity.id
_entity.type
_entity.pdbx_description
1 polymer ?
#
loop_
_entity_poly.entity_id
_entity_poly.type
_entity_poly.pdbx_seq_one_letter_code
_entity_poly.pdbx_strand_id
1 'polypeptide(L)'
;MKKDKLHTITSSGFKTPKDYFESFNEKLFDRLEEDKLIEGIDAPGFSIPDNYFDNIEDTIISKLDTDGETPVISLFSKTRLYYITGIAASLLLLFAIFTNTTNSDELSVEMVETYLESRDLDSYELAELLADADMLEEEFTITETEYSEENLEEYLLNEVDLESILE
;
A
#
# COMPACT_ATOMS: atom_id res chain seq x y z
N MET A 1 9.21 -3.07 26.26
CA MET A 1 10.32 -4.04 26.47
C MET A 1 11.38 -3.75 25.41
N LYS A 2 12.64 -3.53 25.81
CA LYS A 2 13.75 -3.30 24.87
C LYS A 2 14.10 -4.63 24.19
N LYS A 3 14.27 -4.64 22.88
CA LYS A 3 14.72 -5.80 22.11
C LYS A 3 16.23 -5.93 22.31
N ASP A 4 16.66 -6.92 23.09
CA ASP A 4 18.08 -7.19 23.29
C ASP A 4 18.72 -7.68 21.98
N LYS A 5 19.91 -7.13 21.67
CA LYS A 5 20.64 -7.35 20.41
C LYS A 5 21.27 -8.75 20.38
N LEU A 6 20.46 -9.78 20.14
CA LEU A 6 20.88 -11.19 20.11
C LEU A 6 21.84 -11.53 18.95
N HIS A 7 22.02 -10.64 17.97
CA HIS A 7 22.89 -10.87 16.80
C HIS A 7 24.33 -10.34 16.99
N THR A 8 24.68 -9.83 18.17
CA THR A 8 26.03 -9.29 18.48
C THR A 8 26.80 -10.15 19.49
N ILE A 9 26.21 -11.22 20.01
CA ILE A 9 26.85 -12.15 20.95
C ILE A 9 27.69 -13.17 20.17
N THR A 10 29.00 -12.94 20.15
CA THR A 10 30.00 -13.82 19.51
C THR A 10 30.42 -15.00 20.38
N SER A 11 29.90 -15.10 21.61
CA SER A 11 30.16 -16.21 22.53
C SER A 11 28.86 -16.69 23.14
N SER A 12 28.68 -18.02 23.23
CA SER A 12 27.44 -18.66 23.67
C SER A 12 27.11 -18.48 25.16
N GLY A 13 27.99 -17.85 25.95
CA GLY A 13 27.84 -17.68 27.39
C GLY A 13 28.07 -18.97 28.21
N PHE A 14 28.07 -20.14 27.57
CA PHE A 14 28.33 -21.42 28.20
C PHE A 14 29.82 -21.76 28.11
N LYS A 15 30.41 -22.13 29.25
CA LYS A 15 31.79 -22.64 29.34
C LYS A 15 31.74 -24.05 29.89
N THR A 16 32.49 -24.96 29.29
CA THR A 16 32.68 -26.29 29.85
C THR A 16 33.61 -26.21 31.07
N PRO A 17 33.49 -27.17 32.01
CA PRO A 17 34.48 -27.32 33.07
C PRO A 17 35.89 -27.49 32.51
N LYS A 18 36.88 -27.07 33.30
CA LYS A 18 38.28 -27.25 32.95
C LYS A 18 38.57 -28.74 32.69
N ASP A 19 39.29 -29.02 31.61
CA ASP A 19 39.73 -30.38 31.23
C ASP A 19 38.58 -31.38 30.97
N TYR A 20 37.37 -30.88 30.66
CA TYR A 20 36.19 -31.71 30.37
C TYR A 20 36.44 -32.68 29.21
N PHE A 21 36.93 -32.18 28.07
CA PHE A 21 37.13 -33.00 26.87
C PHE A 21 38.34 -33.93 26.98
N GLU A 22 39.42 -33.48 27.63
CA GLU A 22 40.62 -34.30 27.85
C GLU A 22 40.33 -35.51 28.75
N SER A 23 39.51 -35.34 29.79
CA SER A 23 39.14 -36.41 30.73
C SER A 23 37.84 -37.14 30.38
N PHE A 24 37.19 -36.78 29.27
CA PHE A 24 35.86 -37.32 28.93
C PHE A 24 35.92 -38.82 28.67
N ASN A 25 36.85 -39.26 27.83
CA ASN A 25 36.94 -40.67 27.43
C ASN A 25 37.29 -41.57 28.62
N GLU A 26 38.26 -41.16 29.44
CA GLU A 26 38.65 -41.89 30.65
C GLU A 26 37.45 -42.08 31.59
N LYS A 27 36.75 -40.99 31.91
CA LYS A 27 35.53 -41.03 32.74
C LYS A 27 34.39 -41.85 32.13
N LEU A 28 34.28 -41.87 30.80
CA LEU A 28 33.27 -42.65 30.10
C LEU A 28 33.58 -44.15 30.22
N PHE A 29 34.82 -44.56 29.98
CA PHE A 29 35.24 -45.95 30.11
C PHE A 29 35.18 -46.42 31.56
N ASP A 30 35.63 -45.61 32.52
CA ASP A 30 35.52 -45.91 33.96
C ASP A 30 34.05 -46.19 34.34
N ARG A 31 33.10 -45.43 33.80
CA ARG A 31 31.66 -45.62 34.06
C ARG A 31 31.06 -46.84 33.33
N LEU A 32 31.60 -47.21 32.18
CA LEU A 32 31.15 -48.39 31.43
C LEU A 32 31.68 -49.69 32.05
N GLU A 33 32.86 -49.65 32.68
CA GLU A 33 33.47 -50.76 33.39
C GLU A 33 32.95 -50.91 34.84
N GLU A 34 32.23 -49.91 35.34
CA GLU A 34 31.61 -49.96 36.66
C GLU A 34 30.36 -50.86 36.63
N ASP A 35 30.43 -52.03 37.28
CA ASP A 35 29.31 -53.00 37.39
C ASP A 35 28.10 -52.45 38.20
N LYS A 36 28.26 -51.30 38.86
CA LYS A 36 27.21 -50.70 39.68
C LYS A 36 26.31 -49.82 38.81
N LEU A 37 25.03 -50.16 38.76
CA LEU A 37 23.98 -49.25 38.33
C LEU A 37 24.14 -47.91 39.06
N ILE A 38 24.03 -46.80 38.32
CA ILE A 38 24.03 -45.45 38.90
C ILE A 38 23.05 -45.45 40.08
N GLU A 39 23.53 -45.06 41.26
CA GLU A 39 22.77 -45.10 42.50
C GLU A 39 21.45 -44.32 42.34
N GLY A 40 20.31 -45.02 42.47
CA GLY A 40 18.97 -44.47 42.25
C GLY A 40 18.32 -44.80 40.90
N ILE A 41 18.94 -45.63 40.05
CA ILE A 41 18.34 -46.15 38.82
C ILE A 41 18.03 -47.65 38.99
N ASP A 42 16.80 -47.96 39.39
CA ASP A 42 16.32 -49.33 39.62
C ASP A 42 15.92 -50.06 38.32
N ALA A 43 15.72 -49.32 37.23
CA ALA A 43 15.33 -49.86 35.92
C ALA A 43 15.94 -49.03 34.77
N PRO A 44 16.24 -49.65 33.61
CA PRO A 44 16.67 -48.90 32.43
C PRO A 44 15.60 -47.86 32.08
N GLY A 45 15.97 -46.59 32.00
CA GLY A 45 15.03 -45.47 31.85
C GLY A 45 14.11 -45.56 30.62
N PHE A 46 14.50 -46.34 29.61
CA PHE A 46 13.66 -46.67 28.47
C PHE A 46 13.52 -48.19 28.36
N SER A 47 12.28 -48.66 28.48
CA SER A 47 11.90 -50.03 28.12
C SER A 47 11.18 -49.99 26.79
N ILE A 48 11.44 -50.99 25.95
CA ILE A 48 10.63 -51.22 24.75
C ILE A 48 9.28 -51.83 25.14
N PRO A 49 8.22 -51.59 24.36
CA PRO A 49 6.97 -52.33 24.49
C PRO A 49 7.17 -53.82 24.23
N ASP A 50 6.33 -54.65 24.86
CA ASP A 50 6.30 -56.08 24.61
C ASP A 50 6.06 -56.36 23.12
N ASN A 51 6.85 -57.28 22.55
CA ASN A 51 6.76 -57.70 21.15
C ASN A 51 6.94 -56.54 20.14
N TYR A 52 7.67 -55.47 20.48
CA TYR A 52 7.95 -54.36 19.56
C TYR A 52 8.59 -54.87 18.25
N PHE A 53 9.65 -55.66 18.35
CA PHE A 53 10.37 -56.17 17.18
C PHE A 53 9.60 -57.25 16.41
N ASP A 54 8.66 -57.93 17.06
CA ASP A 54 7.83 -58.95 16.39
C ASP A 54 6.71 -58.31 15.55
N ASN A 55 6.18 -57.15 15.98
CA ASN A 55 5.04 -56.50 15.32
C ASN A 55 5.42 -55.27 14.49
N ILE A 56 6.65 -54.77 14.59
CA ILE A 56 7.07 -53.54 13.89
C ILE A 56 7.02 -53.70 12.37
N GLU A 57 7.37 -54.86 11.85
CA GLU A 57 7.35 -55.15 10.41
C GLU A 57 5.91 -55.08 9.86
N ASP A 58 4.98 -55.79 10.50
CA ASP A 58 3.55 -55.77 10.14
C ASP A 58 2.92 -54.38 10.29
N THR A 59 3.35 -53.63 11.32
CA THR A 59 2.89 -52.25 11.55
C THR A 59 3.37 -51.30 10.46
N ILE A 60 4.57 -51.51 9.92
CA ILE A 60 5.10 -50.71 8.81
C ILE A 60 4.36 -51.05 7.52
N ILE A 61 4.22 -52.34 7.20
CA ILE A 61 3.54 -52.81 5.98
C ILE A 61 2.09 -52.31 5.95
N SER A 62 1.34 -52.46 7.05
CA SER A 62 -0.05 -51.96 7.15
C SER A 62 -0.19 -50.43 7.02
N LYS A 63 0.85 -49.66 7.33
CA LYS A 63 0.88 -48.21 7.12
C LYS A 63 1.24 -47.82 5.70
N LEU A 64 1.96 -48.67 4.96
CA LEU A 64 2.25 -48.46 3.54
C LEU A 64 1.09 -48.92 2.65
N ASP A 65 0.40 -50.00 3.03
CA ASP A 65 -0.76 -50.56 2.32
C ASP A 65 -2.07 -49.77 2.57
N THR A 66 -1.98 -48.52 2.99
CA THR A 66 -3.16 -47.66 2.97
C THR A 66 -3.51 -47.36 1.51
N ASP A 67 -4.43 -48.14 0.95
CA ASP A 67 -5.10 -47.99 -0.36
C ASP A 67 -5.80 -46.62 -0.58
N GLY A 68 -5.66 -45.69 0.36
CA GLY A 68 -6.12 -44.33 0.22
C GLY A 68 -5.13 -43.52 -0.58
N GLU A 69 -5.34 -43.41 -1.90
CA GLU A 69 -4.71 -42.38 -2.71
C GLU A 69 -4.75 -41.04 -1.95
N THR A 70 -3.58 -40.49 -1.61
CA THR A 70 -3.52 -39.14 -1.04
C THR A 70 -4.33 -38.22 -1.97
N PRO A 71 -5.28 -37.41 -1.47
CA PRO A 71 -6.11 -36.57 -2.32
C PRO A 71 -5.24 -35.46 -2.91
N VAL A 72 -4.54 -35.78 -4.00
CA VAL A 72 -3.77 -34.85 -4.81
C VAL A 72 -4.76 -34.05 -5.63
N ILE A 73 -5.23 -32.94 -5.05
CA ILE A 73 -5.97 -31.94 -5.81
C ILE A 73 -5.01 -31.31 -6.81
N SER A 74 -5.30 -31.48 -8.09
CA SER A 74 -4.60 -30.76 -9.15
C SER A 74 -4.91 -29.27 -9.05
N LEU A 75 -3.86 -28.43 -8.97
CA LEU A 75 -4.04 -26.99 -9.12
C LEU A 75 -4.29 -26.70 -10.61
N PHE A 76 -5.55 -26.43 -10.95
CA PHE A 76 -6.00 -26.07 -12.29
C PHE A 76 -5.07 -25.04 -12.97
N SER A 77 -4.68 -25.31 -14.21
CA SER A 77 -3.88 -24.39 -15.02
C SER A 77 -4.76 -23.21 -15.47
N LYS A 78 -4.37 -22.00 -15.04
CA LYS A 78 -5.15 -20.75 -15.20
C LYS A 78 -5.22 -20.20 -16.63
N THR A 79 -5.04 -21.02 -17.66
CA THR A 79 -4.99 -20.57 -19.06
C THR A 79 -6.31 -19.93 -19.51
N ARG A 80 -7.45 -20.39 -18.99
CA ARG A 80 -8.77 -19.81 -19.29
C ARG A 80 -9.04 -18.49 -18.57
N LEU A 81 -8.33 -18.19 -17.47
CA LEU A 81 -8.50 -16.92 -16.75
C LEU A 81 -7.96 -15.73 -17.55
N TYR A 82 -6.89 -15.91 -18.34
CA TYR A 82 -6.34 -14.83 -19.17
C TYR A 82 -7.32 -14.29 -20.22
N TYR A 83 -8.20 -15.14 -20.76
CA TYR A 83 -9.25 -14.69 -21.69
C TYR A 83 -10.35 -13.89 -20.99
N ILE A 84 -10.72 -14.31 -19.77
CA ILE A 84 -11.75 -13.65 -18.97
C ILE A 84 -11.25 -12.29 -18.46
N THR A 85 -9.95 -12.15 -18.15
CA THR A 85 -9.38 -10.87 -17.72
C THR A 85 -9.44 -9.80 -18.79
N GLY A 86 -9.31 -10.16 -20.08
CA GLY A 86 -9.44 -9.20 -21.18
C GLY A 86 -10.85 -8.63 -21.30
N ILE A 87 -11.87 -9.47 -21.15
CA ILE A 87 -13.28 -9.07 -21.19
C ILE A 87 -13.63 -8.22 -19.95
N ALA A 88 -13.17 -8.60 -18.76
CA ALA A 88 -13.40 -7.82 -17.55
C ALA A 88 -12.72 -6.44 -17.63
N ALA A 89 -11.50 -6.36 -18.16
CA ALA A 89 -10.78 -5.10 -18.33
C ALA A 89 -11.48 -4.16 -19.33
N SER A 90 -12.00 -4.69 -20.45
CA SER A 90 -12.73 -3.87 -21.41
C SER A 90 -14.07 -3.35 -20.87
N LEU A 91 -14.76 -4.15 -20.06
CA LEU A 91 -15.98 -3.73 -19.35
C LEU A 91 -15.69 -2.66 -18.30
N LEU A 92 -14.59 -2.79 -17.53
CA LEU A 92 -14.16 -1.78 -16.56
C LEU A 92 -13.76 -0.46 -17.25
N LEU A 93 -13.06 -0.54 -18.39
CA LEU A 93 -12.71 0.63 -19.19
C LEU A 93 -13.98 1.33 -19.69
N LEU A 94 -14.94 0.58 -20.23
CA LEU A 94 -16.20 1.11 -20.73
C LEU A 94 -17.02 1.73 -19.59
N PHE A 95 -17.06 1.08 -18.43
CA PHE A 95 -17.72 1.60 -17.24
C PHE A 95 -17.07 2.90 -16.76
N ALA A 96 -15.73 2.95 -16.68
CA ALA A 96 -14.99 4.13 -16.27
C ALA A 96 -15.24 5.32 -17.20
N ILE A 97 -15.26 5.11 -18.52
CA ILE A 97 -15.60 6.16 -19.50
C ILE A 97 -17.06 6.59 -19.33
N PHE A 98 -17.99 5.65 -19.17
CA PHE A 98 -19.42 5.94 -19.03
C PHE A 98 -19.75 6.72 -17.76
N THR A 99 -19.06 6.44 -16.64
CA THR A 99 -19.25 7.16 -15.38
C THR A 99 -18.46 8.46 -15.28
N ASN A 100 -17.58 8.76 -16.25
CA ASN A 100 -16.80 9.98 -16.25
C ASN A 100 -17.65 11.16 -16.76
N THR A 101 -18.57 11.63 -15.92
CA THR A 101 -19.20 12.94 -16.10
C THR A 101 -18.17 13.99 -15.69
N THR A 102 -17.37 14.44 -16.66
CA THR A 102 -16.57 15.65 -16.50
C THR A 102 -17.54 16.83 -16.46
N ASN A 103 -17.94 17.24 -15.26
CA ASN A 103 -18.43 18.61 -15.07
C ASN A 103 -17.21 19.50 -15.25
N SER A 104 -17.04 20.02 -16.46
CA SER A 104 -16.17 21.18 -16.65
C SER A 104 -16.92 22.33 -15.99
N ASP A 105 -16.43 22.82 -14.86
CA ASP A 105 -16.94 24.07 -14.30
C ASP A 105 -16.61 25.17 -15.31
N GLU A 106 -17.60 25.53 -16.13
CA GLU A 106 -17.50 26.61 -17.09
C GLU A 106 -17.47 27.93 -16.30
N LEU A 107 -16.49 28.78 -16.61
CA LEU A 107 -16.34 30.06 -15.94
C LEU A 107 -17.53 30.95 -16.34
N SER A 108 -18.43 31.24 -15.38
CA SER A 108 -19.58 32.10 -15.62
C SER A 108 -19.31 33.54 -15.20
N VAL A 109 -19.98 34.50 -15.84
CA VAL A 109 -19.89 35.93 -15.50
C VAL A 109 -20.25 36.15 -14.02
N GLU A 110 -21.32 35.55 -13.53
CA GLU A 110 -21.74 35.61 -12.11
C GLU A 110 -20.62 35.17 -11.13
N MET A 111 -19.83 34.15 -11.50
CA MET A 111 -18.73 33.66 -10.69
C MET A 111 -17.55 34.65 -10.68
N VAL A 112 -17.28 35.28 -11.82
CA VAL A 112 -16.27 36.34 -11.94
C VAL A 112 -16.69 37.59 -11.17
N GLU A 113 -17.95 37.99 -11.28
CA GLU A 113 -18.51 39.11 -10.52
C GLU A 113 -18.41 38.87 -9.02
N THR A 114 -18.85 37.70 -8.53
CA THR A 114 -18.72 37.31 -7.11
C THR A 114 -17.26 37.32 -6.66
N TYR A 115 -16.34 36.85 -7.52
CA TYR A 115 -14.91 36.84 -7.22
C TYR A 115 -14.35 38.26 -7.11
N LEU A 116 -14.68 39.14 -8.05
CA LEU A 116 -14.23 40.54 -8.03
C LEU A 116 -14.84 41.32 -6.87
N GLU A 117 -16.13 41.15 -6.57
CA GLU A 117 -16.80 41.80 -5.42
C GLU A 117 -16.23 41.33 -4.07
N SER A 118 -15.81 40.06 -3.99
CA SER A 118 -15.18 39.53 -2.77
C SER A 118 -13.79 40.11 -2.49
N ARG A 119 -13.19 40.76 -3.49
CA ARG A 119 -11.90 41.43 -3.37
C ARG A 119 -12.24 42.91 -3.20
N ASP A 120 -11.88 43.50 -2.05
CA ASP A 120 -11.99 44.95 -1.81
C ASP A 120 -11.01 45.73 -2.71
N LEU A 121 -11.16 45.61 -4.03
CA LEU A 121 -10.35 46.28 -5.04
C LEU A 121 -10.95 47.66 -5.29
N ASP A 122 -10.10 48.68 -5.28
CA ASP A 122 -10.51 49.99 -5.74
C ASP A 122 -10.46 50.09 -7.27
N SER A 123 -11.03 51.17 -7.82
CA SER A 123 -11.09 51.39 -9.27
C SER A 123 -9.71 51.49 -9.92
N TYR A 124 -8.68 51.90 -9.17
CA TYR A 124 -7.33 52.04 -9.69
C TYR A 124 -6.61 50.68 -9.74
N GLU A 125 -6.78 49.85 -8.72
CA GLU A 125 -6.29 48.47 -8.68
C GLU A 125 -6.95 47.60 -9.76
N LEU A 126 -8.26 47.77 -10.00
CA LEU A 126 -8.95 47.12 -11.11
C LEU A 126 -8.41 47.55 -12.47
N ALA A 127 -8.14 48.86 -12.65
CA ALA A 127 -7.58 49.38 -13.89
C ALA A 127 -6.14 48.88 -14.13
N GLU A 128 -5.32 48.75 -13.07
CA GLU A 128 -3.98 48.16 -13.16
C GLU A 128 -4.02 46.67 -13.54
N LEU A 129 -4.92 45.90 -12.93
CA LEU A 129 -5.13 44.49 -13.29
C LEU A 129 -5.64 44.31 -14.72
N LEU A 130 -6.51 45.20 -15.20
CA LEU A 130 -7.03 45.18 -16.57
C LEU A 130 -5.96 45.63 -17.58
N ALA A 131 -5.09 46.57 -17.21
CA ALA A 131 -4.01 47.04 -18.06
C ALA A 131 -2.84 46.04 -18.17
N ASP A 132 -2.58 45.24 -17.12
CA ASP A 132 -1.57 44.16 -17.13
C ASP A 132 -2.11 42.87 -17.76
N ALA A 133 -3.43 42.68 -17.76
CA ALA A 133 -4.08 41.70 -18.62
C ALA A 133 -3.91 42.17 -20.07
N ASP A 134 -2.90 41.64 -20.75
CA ASP A 134 -2.62 41.87 -22.17
C ASP A 134 -3.80 41.33 -23.01
N MET A 135 -4.88 42.11 -23.07
CA MET A 135 -6.11 41.78 -23.77
C MET A 135 -5.79 41.80 -25.26
N LEU A 136 -5.61 40.61 -25.83
CA LEU A 136 -5.63 40.42 -27.28
C LEU A 136 -6.93 41.06 -27.79
N GLU A 137 -6.81 42.16 -28.53
CA GLU A 137 -7.91 43.00 -29.06
C GLU A 137 -9.02 42.19 -29.77
N GLU A 138 -8.75 40.92 -30.14
CA GLU A 138 -9.68 40.03 -30.82
C GLU A 138 -10.68 39.29 -29.89
N GLU A 139 -10.48 39.25 -28.57
CA GLU A 139 -11.32 38.47 -27.63
C GLU A 139 -12.17 39.35 -26.68
N PHE A 140 -12.25 40.66 -26.92
CA PHE A 140 -13.21 41.51 -26.21
C PHE A 140 -14.60 41.40 -26.84
N THR A 141 -15.26 40.25 -26.65
CA THR A 141 -16.70 40.17 -26.91
C THR A 141 -17.39 40.88 -25.76
N ILE A 142 -17.71 42.17 -25.94
CA ILE A 142 -18.68 42.84 -25.07
C ILE A 142 -19.97 42.02 -25.22
N THR A 143 -20.26 41.20 -24.21
CA THR A 143 -21.56 40.55 -24.09
C THR A 143 -22.60 41.66 -24.15
N GLU A 144 -23.62 41.52 -25.01
CA GLU A 144 -24.69 42.52 -25.19
C GLU A 144 -25.11 43.09 -23.84
N THR A 145 -24.61 44.28 -23.51
CA THR A 145 -25.01 44.97 -22.30
C THR A 145 -26.43 45.45 -22.53
N GLU A 146 -27.30 45.36 -21.52
CA GLU A 146 -28.67 45.90 -21.61
C GLU A 146 -28.70 47.43 -21.80
N TYR A 147 -27.55 48.09 -21.68
CA TYR A 147 -27.38 49.53 -21.89
C TYR A 147 -27.40 49.89 -23.38
N SER A 148 -28.39 50.71 -23.75
CA SER A 148 -28.45 51.39 -25.05
C SER A 148 -27.26 52.34 -25.21
N GLU A 149 -26.72 52.45 -26.44
CA GLU A 149 -25.68 53.41 -26.80
C GLU A 149 -26.08 54.85 -26.41
N GLU A 150 -27.37 55.20 -26.53
CA GLU A 150 -27.91 56.51 -26.15
C GLU A 150 -27.75 56.80 -24.65
N ASN A 151 -27.95 55.78 -23.80
CA ASN A 151 -27.78 55.94 -22.34
C ASN A 151 -26.31 56.12 -21.97
N LEU A 152 -25.42 55.47 -22.72
CA LEU A 152 -23.98 55.54 -22.49
C LEU A 152 -23.41 56.88 -22.98
N GLU A 153 -23.87 57.37 -24.13
CA GLU A 153 -23.57 58.70 -24.65
C GLU A 153 -24.02 59.80 -23.68
N GLU A 154 -25.25 59.73 -23.17
CA GLU A 154 -25.78 60.70 -22.22
C GLU A 154 -24.96 60.73 -20.91
N TYR A 155 -24.58 59.57 -20.39
CA TYR A 155 -23.74 59.48 -19.20
C TYR A 155 -22.36 60.10 -19.43
N LEU A 156 -21.71 59.78 -20.55
CA LEU A 156 -20.39 60.32 -20.88
C LEU A 156 -20.40 61.83 -21.11
N LEU A 157 -21.48 62.38 -21.68
CA LEU A 157 -21.60 63.82 -21.89
C LEU A 157 -21.93 64.61 -20.62
N ASN A 158 -22.67 64.00 -19.68
CA ASN A 158 -23.19 64.71 -18.51
C ASN A 158 -22.37 64.52 -17.24
N GLU A 159 -21.77 63.34 -17.04
CA GLU A 159 -21.12 62.98 -15.77
C GLU A 159 -19.58 62.91 -15.88
N VAL A 160 -19.04 62.95 -17.09
CA VAL A 160 -17.59 62.83 -17.34
C VAL A 160 -17.05 64.08 -18.02
N ASP A 161 -15.96 64.63 -17.49
CA ASP A 161 -15.24 65.72 -18.14
C ASP A 161 -14.36 65.16 -19.28
N LEU A 162 -14.89 65.21 -20.50
CA LEU A 162 -14.21 64.69 -21.69
C LEU A 162 -12.87 65.41 -21.97
N GLU A 163 -12.70 66.64 -21.52
CA GLU A 163 -11.46 67.39 -21.72
C GLU A 163 -10.33 66.84 -20.86
N SER A 164 -10.64 66.26 -19.69
CA SER A 164 -9.68 65.56 -18.82
C SER A 164 -9.21 64.21 -19.36
N ILE A 165 -9.89 63.63 -20.36
CA ILE A 165 -9.55 62.33 -20.95
C ILE A 165 -8.67 62.49 -22.20
N LEU A 166 -8.72 63.65 -22.84
CA LEU A 166 -7.97 63.96 -24.06
C LEU A 166 -6.56 64.55 -23.81
N GLU A 167 -6.24 64.87 -22.55
CA GLU A 167 -4.91 65.33 -22.09
C GLU A 167 -4.08 64.17 -21.52
#